data_AF-L1NZZ6-F1
#
_entry.id   AF-L1NZZ6-F1
#
_cell.length_a   1.000
_cell.length_b   1.000
_cell.length_c   1.000
_cell.angle_alpha   90.00
_cell.angle_beta   90.00
_cell.angle_gamma   90.00
#
_symmetry.space_group_name_H-M   'P 1'
#
loop_
_entity.id
_entity.type
_entity.pdbx_description
1 polymer ?
#
loop_
_entity_poly.entity_id
_entity_poly.type
_entity_poly.pdbx_seq_one_letter_code
_entity_poly.pdbx_strand_id
1 'polypeptide(L)'
;MQRLIKISLFMLCFIVALVSCSKDKNQDPLQDLQNKSMTYEDFFKTVSEKEVSVPEDKVLFISYEFNAKDETITLLSSTEAFPSEKVVWDAIVKHYELEASREGGKYDYIVTCDKGWSKKCEAYSCLGVVKSCLNQGGCATVCKANMVYVPDIKAFYISANIDELVSSKVEGEF
;
A
#
# COMPACT_ATOMS: atom_id res chain seq x y z
N MET A 1 65.41 -3.79 11.98
CA MET A 1 64.09 -3.12 12.00
C MET A 1 63.83 -2.56 10.60
N GLN A 2 63.33 -3.24 9.57
CA GLN A 2 62.33 -4.32 9.46
C GLN A 2 61.08 -4.04 10.30
N ARG A 3 60.23 -3.12 9.82
CA ARG A 3 58.76 -3.07 9.99
C ARG A 3 58.22 -1.68 9.59
N LEU A 4 58.37 -1.27 8.34
CA LEU A 4 57.61 -0.12 7.78
C LEU A 4 57.10 -0.36 6.36
N ILE A 5 57.05 -1.62 5.91
CA ILE A 5 56.33 -2.04 4.71
C ILE A 5 55.20 -2.94 5.19
N LYS A 6 54.03 -2.38 5.50
CA LYS A 6 52.76 -3.14 5.64
C LYS A 6 51.48 -2.31 5.86
N ILE A 7 51.45 -1.02 5.50
CA ILE A 7 50.21 -0.23 5.59
C ILE A 7 50.03 0.66 4.36
N SER A 8 50.13 0.08 3.15
CA SER A 8 49.81 0.80 1.91
C SER A 8 48.95 0.00 0.94
N LEU A 9 48.28 -1.05 1.45
CA LEU A 9 47.43 -1.94 0.63
C LEU A 9 46.08 -2.22 1.30
N PHE A 10 45.64 -1.34 2.20
CA PHE A 10 44.34 -1.43 2.88
C PHE A 10 43.42 -0.24 2.59
N MET A 11 43.83 0.69 1.72
CA MET A 11 43.06 1.86 1.29
C MET A 11 42.67 1.78 -0.18
N LEU A 12 42.26 0.59 -0.64
CA LEU A 12 41.80 0.36 -2.02
C LEU A 12 40.56 -0.55 -2.12
N CYS A 13 39.97 -0.99 -1.00
CA CYS A 13 38.78 -1.85 -1.01
C CYS A 13 37.48 -1.17 -0.54
N PHE A 14 37.50 0.13 -0.22
CA PHE A 14 36.30 0.86 0.26
C PHE A 14 35.63 1.76 -0.79
N ILE A 15 35.97 1.61 -2.08
CA ILE A 15 35.31 2.36 -3.17
C ILE A 15 34.21 1.51 -3.85
N VAL A 16 33.96 0.28 -3.37
CA VAL A 16 32.90 -0.60 -3.89
C VAL A 16 31.85 -0.89 -2.80
N ALA A 17 31.21 0.17 -2.28
CA ALA A 17 30.01 0.00 -1.44
C ALA A 17 29.07 1.21 -1.43
N LEU A 18 29.31 2.21 -2.29
CA LEU A 18 28.34 3.27 -2.56
C LEU A 18 27.81 3.14 -3.99
N VAL A 19 27.44 1.91 -4.38
CA VAL A 19 26.20 1.78 -5.15
C VAL A 19 25.14 2.16 -4.14
N SER A 20 24.96 3.47 -3.96
CA SER A 20 23.69 3.99 -3.51
C SER A 20 22.70 3.35 -4.45
N CYS A 21 21.93 2.37 -3.95
CA CYS A 21 20.65 2.07 -4.55
C CYS A 21 19.88 3.37 -4.46
N SER A 22 20.11 4.28 -5.42
CA SER A 22 19.09 5.18 -5.88
C SER A 22 17.98 4.24 -6.32
N LYS A 23 17.09 3.90 -5.38
CA LYS A 23 15.74 3.42 -5.71
C LYS A 23 15.26 4.41 -6.75
N ASP A 24 15.22 3.98 -8.00
CA ASP A 24 14.70 4.76 -9.10
C ASP A 24 13.34 5.27 -8.63
N LYS A 25 13.22 6.58 -8.39
CA LYS A 25 12.02 7.21 -7.83
C LYS A 25 10.82 7.21 -8.80
N ASN A 26 10.90 6.40 -9.85
CA ASN A 26 9.94 6.30 -10.95
C ASN A 26 9.48 4.85 -11.21
N GLN A 27 9.82 3.89 -10.35
CA GLN A 27 9.24 2.55 -10.44
C GLN A 27 7.89 2.53 -9.72
N ASP A 28 6.84 2.09 -10.43
CA ASP A 28 5.53 1.77 -9.86
C ASP A 28 5.79 0.92 -8.59
N PRO A 29 5.33 1.36 -7.39
CA PRO A 29 5.70 0.72 -6.13
C PRO A 29 5.34 -0.78 -6.05
N LEU A 30 4.42 -1.23 -6.92
CA LEU A 30 3.97 -2.61 -7.05
C LEU A 30 4.15 -3.17 -8.48
N GLN A 31 5.09 -2.63 -9.28
CA GLN A 31 5.27 -3.00 -10.69
C GLN A 31 5.38 -4.51 -10.95
N ASP A 32 6.11 -5.24 -10.11
CA ASP A 32 6.29 -6.71 -10.16
C ASP A 32 5.00 -7.51 -9.91
N LEU A 33 3.96 -6.86 -9.39
CA LEU A 33 2.65 -7.45 -9.18
C LEU A 33 1.67 -7.10 -10.31
N GLN A 34 2.04 -6.23 -11.25
CA GLN A 34 1.15 -5.76 -12.31
C GLN A 34 0.65 -6.94 -13.17
N ASN A 35 -0.66 -6.99 -13.41
CA ASN A 35 -1.36 -8.07 -14.11
C ASN A 35 -1.25 -9.45 -13.45
N LYS A 36 -0.72 -9.55 -12.22
CA LYS A 36 -0.71 -10.78 -11.45
C LYS A 36 -2.04 -10.93 -10.71
N SER A 37 -2.73 -12.04 -10.97
CA SER A 37 -3.89 -12.46 -10.19
C SER A 37 -3.42 -13.25 -8.97
N MET A 38 -3.95 -12.92 -7.79
CA MET A 38 -3.69 -13.62 -6.54
C MET A 38 -4.94 -13.61 -5.65
N THR A 39 -4.94 -14.43 -4.60
CA THR A 39 -6.04 -14.40 -3.62
C THR A 39 -6.11 -13.02 -2.97
N TYR A 40 -7.28 -12.63 -2.48
CA TYR A 40 -7.41 -11.37 -1.77
C TYR A 40 -6.47 -11.27 -0.58
N GLU A 41 -6.37 -12.36 0.19
CA GLU A 41 -5.49 -12.43 1.36
C GLU A 41 -4.04 -12.16 0.96
N ASP A 42 -3.54 -12.87 -0.06
CA ASP A 42 -2.20 -12.67 -0.57
C ASP A 42 -1.99 -11.25 -1.07
N PHE A 43 -2.99 -10.66 -1.71
CA PHE A 43 -2.92 -9.28 -2.20
C PHE A 43 -2.72 -8.28 -1.05
N PHE A 44 -3.63 -8.25 -0.07
CA PHE A 44 -3.54 -7.29 1.03
C PHE A 44 -2.29 -7.51 1.88
N LYS A 45 -1.92 -8.77 2.11
CA LYS A 45 -0.67 -9.11 2.80
C LYS A 45 0.54 -8.61 2.02
N THR A 46 0.62 -8.91 0.72
CA THR A 46 1.75 -8.49 -0.12
C THR A 46 1.87 -6.98 -0.16
N VAL A 47 0.77 -6.23 -0.33
CA VAL A 47 0.80 -4.77 -0.37
C VAL A 47 1.21 -4.18 0.98
N SER A 48 0.74 -4.76 2.09
CA SER A 48 1.01 -4.23 3.43
C SER A 48 2.37 -4.61 4.02
N GLU A 49 2.93 -5.76 3.63
CA GLU A 49 4.24 -6.24 4.06
C GLU A 49 5.38 -5.71 3.20
N LYS A 50 5.11 -5.40 1.93
CA LYS A 50 6.11 -4.82 1.06
C LYS A 50 6.49 -3.45 1.58
N GLU A 51 7.79 -3.18 1.67
CA GLU A 51 8.31 -1.85 2.00
C GLU A 51 8.03 -0.88 0.84
N VAL A 52 6.77 -0.48 0.71
CA VAL A 52 6.31 0.57 -0.17
C VAL A 52 6.74 1.89 0.47
N SER A 53 7.83 2.46 -0.04
CA SER A 53 8.31 3.78 0.39
C SER A 53 7.50 4.86 -0.32
N VAL A 54 6.34 5.22 0.22
CA VAL A 54 5.55 6.36 -0.25
C VAL A 54 6.04 7.63 0.48
N PRO A 55 6.17 8.79 -0.19
CA PRO A 55 6.42 10.06 0.48
C PRO A 55 5.39 10.34 1.59
N GLU A 56 5.79 11.01 2.68
CA GLU A 56 4.94 11.27 3.86
C GLU A 56 3.61 11.99 3.55
N ASP A 57 3.60 12.81 2.50
CA ASP A 57 2.43 13.59 2.05
C ASP A 57 1.57 12.85 0.99
N LYS A 58 1.96 11.62 0.63
CA LYS A 58 1.31 10.83 -0.40
C LYS A 58 0.83 9.49 0.14
N VAL A 59 -0.01 8.85 -0.67
CA VAL A 59 -0.54 7.51 -0.44
C VAL A 59 -0.38 6.66 -1.68
N LEU A 60 -0.47 5.34 -1.52
CA LEU A 60 -0.45 4.42 -2.65
C LEU A 60 -1.86 4.25 -3.21
N PHE A 61 -2.12 4.82 -4.37
CA PHE A 61 -3.35 4.60 -5.13
C PHE A 61 -3.22 3.33 -5.97
N ILE A 62 -4.22 2.46 -5.88
CA ILE A 62 -4.21 1.12 -6.47
C ILE A 62 -5.48 0.95 -7.30
N SER A 63 -5.32 0.67 -8.59
CA SER A 63 -6.40 0.21 -9.46
C SER A 63 -6.31 -1.30 -9.62
N TYR A 64 -7.45 -1.99 -9.51
CA TYR A 64 -7.47 -3.45 -9.54
C TYR A 64 -8.76 -3.99 -10.17
N GLU A 65 -8.68 -5.22 -10.67
CA GLU A 65 -9.85 -6.02 -11.00
C GLU A 65 -10.13 -7.01 -9.87
N PHE A 66 -11.34 -6.98 -9.35
CA PHE A 66 -11.84 -7.86 -8.33
C PHE A 66 -12.71 -8.95 -8.95
N ASN A 67 -12.45 -10.22 -8.66
CA ASN A 67 -13.27 -11.34 -9.10
C ASN A 67 -13.89 -12.06 -7.90
N ALA A 68 -15.15 -11.72 -7.58
CA ALA A 68 -15.89 -12.23 -6.43
C ALA A 68 -16.08 -13.75 -6.42
N LYS A 69 -16.10 -14.36 -7.61
CA LYS A 69 -16.38 -15.79 -7.81
C LYS A 69 -15.16 -16.64 -7.48
N ASP A 70 -14.01 -16.22 -7.99
CA ASP A 70 -12.74 -16.96 -7.83
C ASP A 70 -11.93 -16.48 -6.62
N GLU A 71 -12.43 -15.46 -5.93
CA GLU A 71 -11.83 -14.84 -4.75
C GLU A 71 -10.44 -14.24 -4.98
N THR A 72 -10.24 -13.65 -6.17
CA THR A 72 -8.96 -13.08 -6.59
C THR A 72 -9.01 -11.59 -6.91
N ILE A 73 -7.88 -10.92 -6.67
CA ILE A 73 -7.58 -9.58 -7.17
C ILE A 73 -6.48 -9.68 -8.23
N THR A 74 -6.67 -8.95 -9.32
CA THR A 74 -5.63 -8.67 -10.31
C THR A 74 -5.23 -7.20 -10.20
N LEU A 75 -3.96 -6.92 -9.91
CA LEU A 75 -3.46 -5.54 -9.89
C LEU A 75 -3.41 -4.99 -11.33
N LEU A 76 -4.03 -3.84 -11.57
CA LEU A 76 -3.99 -3.16 -12.87
C LEU A 76 -2.90 -2.09 -12.90
N SER A 77 -2.81 -1.28 -11.84
CA SER A 77 -1.77 -0.26 -11.68
C SER A 77 -1.62 0.14 -10.22
N SER A 78 -0.44 0.66 -9.86
CA SER A 78 -0.27 1.41 -8.62
C SER A 78 0.55 2.67 -8.82
N THR A 79 0.17 3.75 -8.15
CA THR A 79 0.86 5.03 -8.28
C THR A 79 0.79 5.79 -6.96
N GLU A 80 1.76 6.66 -6.73
CA GLU A 80 1.69 7.59 -5.62
C GLU A 80 0.69 8.71 -5.95
N ALA A 81 -0.17 9.05 -5.00
CA ALA A 81 -1.14 10.13 -5.17
C ALA A 81 -1.26 10.95 -3.89
N PHE A 82 -1.71 12.20 -4.02
CA PHE A 82 -2.10 12.99 -2.87
C PHE A 82 -3.45 12.47 -2.33
N PRO A 83 -3.55 12.14 -1.04
CA PRO A 83 -4.80 11.66 -0.44
C PRO A 83 -5.87 12.74 -0.46
N SER A 84 -7.14 12.33 -0.54
CA SER A 84 -8.26 13.25 -0.32
C SER A 84 -8.22 13.82 1.10
N GLU A 85 -8.85 14.97 1.32
CA GLU A 85 -9.01 15.55 2.66
C GLU A 85 -9.65 14.55 3.64
N LYS A 86 -10.63 13.76 3.16
CA LYS A 86 -11.28 12.71 3.95
C LYS A 86 -10.27 11.65 4.42
N VAL A 87 -9.41 11.16 3.54
CA VAL A 87 -8.37 10.17 3.87
C VAL A 87 -7.35 10.74 4.84
N VAL A 88 -6.93 12.00 4.65
CA VAL A 88 -6.00 12.68 5.58
C VAL A 88 -6.58 12.73 6.99
N TRP A 89 -7.80 13.24 7.17
CA TRP A 89 -8.41 13.36 8.49
C TRP A 89 -8.65 12.01 9.16
N ASP A 90 -9.17 11.03 8.42
CA ASP A 90 -9.42 9.69 8.97
C ASP A 90 -8.11 8.98 9.36
N ALA A 91 -7.04 9.16 8.57
CA ALA A 91 -5.73 8.60 8.89
C ALA A 91 -5.13 9.19 10.17
N ILE A 92 -5.25 10.51 10.36
CA ILE A 92 -4.79 11.20 11.58
C ILE A 92 -5.55 10.69 12.81
N VAL A 93 -6.89 10.61 12.73
CA VAL A 93 -7.72 10.12 13.84
C VAL A 93 -7.34 8.69 14.20
N LYS A 94 -7.23 7.81 13.19
CA LYS A 94 -6.84 6.41 13.41
C LYS A 94 -5.47 6.30 14.03
N HIS A 95 -4.48 7.06 13.55
CA HIS A 95 -3.13 7.03 14.11
C HIS A 95 -3.16 7.24 15.63
N TYR A 96 -3.84 8.29 16.09
CA TYR A 96 -4.00 8.55 17.53
C TYR A 96 -4.79 7.46 18.27
N GLU A 97 -5.83 6.88 17.66
CA GLU A 97 -6.56 5.75 18.24
C GLU A 97 -5.66 4.51 18.42
N LEU A 98 -4.78 4.23 17.45
CA LEU A 98 -3.84 3.10 17.53
C LEU A 98 -2.80 3.32 18.62
N GLU A 99 -2.25 4.53 18.72
CA GLU A 99 -1.32 4.91 19.78
C GLU A 99 -1.97 4.79 21.17
N ALA A 100 -3.18 5.32 21.33
CA ALA A 100 -3.90 5.34 22.60
C ALA A 100 -4.32 3.93 23.05
N SER A 101 -4.76 3.09 22.12
CA SER A 101 -5.27 1.74 22.42
C SER A 101 -4.15 0.73 22.71
N ARG A 102 -2.88 1.05 22.40
CA ARG A 102 -1.73 0.13 22.47
C ARG A 102 -2.00 -1.18 21.70
N GLU A 103 -2.86 -1.13 20.69
CA GLU A 103 -3.23 -2.31 19.90
C GLU A 103 -2.22 -2.62 18.79
N GLY A 104 -1.06 -1.95 18.79
CA GLY A 104 0.05 -2.24 17.89
C GLY A 104 0.35 -3.74 17.87
N GLY A 105 0.09 -4.39 16.72
CA GLY A 105 0.31 -5.81 16.50
C GLY A 105 -0.89 -6.75 16.73
N LYS A 106 -2.10 -6.24 17.02
CA LYS A 106 -3.32 -7.08 17.16
C LYS A 106 -4.09 -7.33 15.85
N TYR A 107 -3.84 -6.56 14.81
CA TYR A 107 -4.50 -6.68 13.51
C TYR A 107 -3.47 -6.41 12.41
N ASP A 108 -3.67 -7.04 11.25
CA ASP A 108 -2.75 -6.91 10.13
C ASP A 108 -2.94 -5.56 9.43
N TYR A 109 -4.19 -5.11 9.30
CA TYR A 109 -4.53 -3.84 8.66
C TYR A 109 -5.95 -3.36 9.04
N ILE A 110 -6.26 -2.13 8.63
CA ILE A 110 -7.58 -1.49 8.76
C ILE A 110 -8.19 -1.40 7.37
N VAL A 111 -9.46 -1.75 7.22
CA VAL A 111 -10.21 -1.50 5.97
C VAL A 111 -11.32 -0.49 6.26
N THR A 112 -11.27 0.64 5.57
CA THR A 112 -12.27 1.71 5.58
C THR A 112 -13.02 1.71 4.26
N CYS A 113 -14.35 1.79 4.32
CA CYS A 113 -15.19 1.73 3.13
C CYS A 113 -16.11 2.93 3.00
N ASP A 114 -16.80 3.03 1.86
CA ASP A 114 -17.78 4.08 1.61
C ASP A 114 -18.74 4.24 2.79
N LYS A 115 -19.02 5.51 3.13
CA LYS A 115 -19.77 5.96 4.33
C LYS A 115 -19.04 5.84 5.67
N GLY A 116 -17.72 5.65 5.67
CA GLY A 116 -16.86 5.88 6.84
C GLY A 116 -16.86 4.77 7.89
N TRP A 117 -17.47 3.62 7.59
CA TRP A 117 -17.34 2.46 8.46
C TRP A 117 -15.97 1.82 8.24
N SER A 118 -15.30 1.48 9.34
CA SER A 118 -13.97 0.90 9.35
C SER A 118 -13.96 -0.38 10.16
N LYS A 119 -13.17 -1.36 9.73
CA LYS A 119 -12.95 -2.58 10.51
C LYS A 119 -11.45 -2.87 10.61
N LYS A 120 -10.99 -3.07 11.85
CA LYS A 120 -9.70 -3.72 12.13
C LYS A 120 -9.87 -5.20 11.88
N CYS A 121 -8.97 -5.80 11.11
CA CYS A 121 -9.10 -7.20 10.75
C CYS A 121 -7.74 -7.84 10.46
N GLU A 122 -7.67 -9.15 10.72
CA GLU A 122 -6.59 -10.03 10.24
C GLU A 122 -6.83 -10.34 8.75
N ALA A 123 -5.78 -10.68 8.01
CA ALA A 123 -5.81 -10.76 6.56
C ALA A 123 -6.99 -11.58 6.00
N TYR A 124 -7.25 -12.75 6.56
CA TYR A 124 -8.38 -13.59 6.18
C TYR A 124 -9.75 -12.97 6.53
N SER A 125 -9.85 -12.34 7.71
CA SER A 125 -11.11 -11.75 8.19
C SER A 125 -11.52 -10.45 7.48
N CYS A 126 -10.55 -9.78 6.82
CA CYS A 126 -10.80 -8.59 6.02
C CYS A 126 -11.49 -8.89 4.68
N LEU A 127 -11.44 -10.15 4.22
CA LEU A 127 -12.14 -10.56 3.00
C LEU A 127 -13.63 -10.21 3.02
N GLY A 128 -14.31 -10.55 4.11
CA GLY A 128 -15.74 -10.24 4.26
C GLY A 128 -16.01 -8.73 4.25
N VAL A 129 -15.06 -7.94 4.74
CA VAL A 129 -15.13 -6.47 4.75
C VAL A 129 -15.03 -5.96 3.32
N VAL A 130 -13.95 -6.29 2.61
CA VAL A 130 -13.69 -5.87 1.23
C VAL A 130 -14.84 -6.26 0.30
N LYS A 131 -15.32 -7.51 0.39
CA LYS A 131 -16.52 -7.98 -0.34
C LYS A 131 -17.73 -7.09 -0.05
N SER A 132 -17.98 -6.76 1.21
CA SER A 132 -19.11 -5.91 1.59
C SER A 132 -18.98 -4.50 1.00
N CYS A 133 -17.77 -3.95 0.96
CA CYS A 133 -17.50 -2.63 0.41
C CYS A 133 -17.71 -2.58 -1.10
N LEU A 134 -17.17 -3.58 -1.80
CA LEU A 134 -17.31 -3.70 -3.24
C LEU A 134 -18.75 -4.01 -3.67
N ASN A 135 -19.46 -4.85 -2.92
CA ASN A 135 -20.89 -5.10 -3.14
C ASN A 135 -21.72 -3.82 -2.98
N GLN A 136 -21.43 -2.97 -1.99
CA GLN A 136 -22.10 -1.67 -1.82
C GLN A 136 -21.84 -0.73 -3.00
N GLY A 137 -20.65 -0.81 -3.62
CA GLY A 137 -20.30 -0.09 -4.84
C GLY A 137 -20.85 -0.71 -6.14
N GLY A 138 -21.64 -1.79 -6.07
CA GLY A 138 -22.26 -2.44 -7.24
C GLY A 138 -21.43 -3.53 -7.90
N CYS A 139 -20.34 -3.99 -7.27
CA CYS A 139 -19.46 -5.01 -7.81
C CYS A 139 -19.86 -6.44 -7.38
N ALA A 140 -20.87 -7.01 -8.05
CA ALA A 140 -21.42 -8.32 -7.68
C ALA A 140 -20.69 -9.54 -8.28
N THR A 141 -19.86 -9.37 -9.32
CA THR A 141 -19.17 -10.47 -10.02
C THR A 141 -17.70 -10.15 -10.27
N VAL A 142 -17.36 -9.62 -11.45
CA VAL A 142 -16.02 -9.09 -11.76
C VAL A 142 -16.15 -7.59 -11.99
N CYS A 143 -15.33 -6.78 -11.31
CA CYS A 143 -15.33 -5.34 -11.53
C CYS A 143 -13.95 -4.74 -11.41
N LYS A 144 -13.77 -3.58 -12.05
CA LYS A 144 -12.65 -2.70 -11.76
C LYS A 144 -13.02 -1.80 -10.58
N ALA A 145 -12.09 -1.65 -9.66
CA ALA A 145 -12.24 -0.83 -8.47
C ALA A 145 -10.92 -0.14 -8.13
N ASN A 146 -11.00 0.81 -7.20
CA ASN A 146 -9.87 1.60 -6.75
C ASN A 146 -9.81 1.58 -5.23
N MET A 147 -8.59 1.60 -4.71
CA MET A 147 -8.33 1.76 -3.29
C MET A 147 -7.11 2.65 -3.05
N VAL A 148 -7.01 3.15 -1.83
CA VAL A 148 -5.80 3.81 -1.33
C VAL A 148 -5.24 2.99 -0.17
N TYR A 149 -3.94 2.76 -0.18
CA TYR A 149 -3.20 2.21 0.94
C TYR A 149 -2.37 3.30 1.63
N VAL A 150 -2.53 3.41 2.95
CA VAL A 150 -1.78 4.32 3.84
C VAL A 150 -0.83 3.47 4.70
N PRO A 151 0.47 3.42 4.37
CA PRO A 151 1.43 2.54 5.03
C PRO A 151 1.55 2.75 6.55
N ASP A 152 1.60 4.01 7.00
CA ASP A 152 1.87 4.37 8.40
C ASP A 152 0.90 3.74 9.41
N ILE A 153 -0.36 3.60 9.00
CA ILE A 153 -1.44 3.02 9.82
C ILE A 153 -1.93 1.68 9.26
N LYS A 154 -1.25 1.15 8.24
CA LYS A 154 -1.64 -0.05 7.48
C LYS A 154 -3.13 -0.04 7.14
N ALA A 155 -3.61 1.04 6.52
CA ALA A 155 -5.03 1.20 6.23
C ALA A 155 -5.33 1.18 4.74
N PHE A 156 -6.35 0.43 4.35
CA PHE A 156 -6.94 0.41 3.02
C PHE A 156 -8.25 1.19 3.01
N TYR A 157 -8.36 2.14 2.10
CA TYR A 157 -9.56 2.93 1.85
C TYR A 157 -10.17 2.50 0.52
N ILE A 158 -11.40 1.99 0.54
CA ILE A 158 -12.10 1.48 -0.64
C ILE A 158 -13.33 2.35 -0.88
N SER A 159 -13.42 2.91 -2.08
CA SER A 159 -14.52 3.78 -2.47
C SER A 159 -14.84 3.63 -3.95
N ALA A 160 -16.13 3.69 -4.28
CA ALA A 160 -16.58 3.81 -5.67
C ALA A 160 -16.30 5.22 -6.24
N ASN A 161 -16.18 6.22 -5.38
CA ASN A 161 -15.86 7.60 -5.73
C ASN A 161 -14.36 7.88 -5.53
N ILE A 162 -13.62 8.05 -6.63
CA ILE A 162 -12.18 8.31 -6.61
C ILE A 162 -11.84 9.61 -5.87
N ASP A 163 -12.72 10.61 -5.92
CA ASP A 163 -12.51 11.91 -5.23
C ASP A 163 -12.57 11.75 -3.70
N GLU A 164 -13.16 10.66 -3.20
CA GLU A 164 -13.10 10.33 -1.77
C GLU A 164 -11.77 9.67 -1.37
N LEU A 165 -10.95 9.24 -2.34
CA LEU A 165 -9.66 8.59 -2.11
C LEU A 165 -8.47 9.53 -2.30
N VAL A 166 -8.48 10.35 -3.35
CA VAL A 166 -7.34 11.20 -3.74
C VAL A 166 -7.77 12.65 -4.06
N SER A 167 -6.90 13.64 -3.82
CA SER A 167 -7.23 15.07 -3.93
C SER A 167 -7.12 15.66 -5.34
N SER A 168 -6.61 14.89 -6.30
CA SER A 168 -6.41 15.34 -7.69
C SER A 168 -6.82 14.23 -8.65
N LYS A 169 -7.31 14.60 -9.84
CA LYS A 169 -7.48 13.68 -10.96
C LYS A 169 -6.21 12.85 -11.09
N VAL A 170 -6.34 11.54 -10.93
CA VAL A 170 -5.27 10.59 -11.24
C VAL A 170 -4.87 10.87 -12.69
N GLU A 171 -3.68 11.42 -12.92
CA GLU A 171 -3.15 11.58 -14.27
C GLU A 171 -2.83 10.18 -14.80
N GLY A 172 -3.77 9.63 -15.55
CA GLY A 172 -3.70 8.28 -16.13
C GLY A 172 -4.98 7.99 -16.88
N GLU A 173 -4.97 8.27 -18.18
CA GLU A 173 -6.05 8.09 -19.14
C GLU A 173 -6.66 6.67 -19.08
N PHE A 174 -7.99 6.60 -19.09
CA PHE A 174 -8.76 5.36 -19.31
C PHE A 174 -8.90 5.08 -20.81
#